data_AF-A0A7L4RE40-F1
#
_entry.id   AF-A0A7L4RE40-F1
#
_cell.length_a   1.000
_cell.length_b   1.000
_cell.length_c   1.000
_cell.angle_alpha   90.00
_cell.angle_beta   90.00
_cell.angle_gamma   90.00
#
_symmetry.space_group_name_H-M   'P 1'
#
loop_
_entity.id
_entity.type
_entity.pdbx_description
1 polymer ?
#
loop_
_entity_poly.entity_id
_entity_poly.type
_entity_poly.pdbx_seq_one_letter_code
_entity_poly.pdbx_strand_id
1 'polypeptide(L)'
;MFGTEKVKSRSKKKFMGLTSAMEMAYEDPTRYGVVVDAASQLCDMLQQDEVSLTTAEKLRVMKSLTKAKVRAFMGGVSDNYRAFKSLDGISNSLIQLL
;
A
#
# COMPACT_ATOMS: atom_id res chain seq x y z
N MET A 1 -23.42 -22.20 14.08
CA MET A 1 -23.11 -20.83 13.64
C MET A 1 -21.62 -20.73 13.31
N PHE A 2 -21.23 -20.86 12.04
CA PHE A 2 -19.85 -20.70 11.56
C PHE A 2 -19.85 -19.52 10.58
N GLY A 3 -19.27 -18.37 10.92
CA GLY A 3 -19.38 -17.20 10.02
C GLY A 3 -18.34 -16.10 10.12
N THR A 4 -17.70 -15.88 11.27
CA THR A 4 -16.92 -14.64 11.45
C THR A 4 -15.39 -14.83 11.40
N GLU A 5 -14.88 -16.04 11.66
CA GLU A 5 -13.41 -16.28 11.67
C GLU A 5 -12.79 -16.30 10.26
N LYS A 6 -13.53 -16.78 9.24
CA LYS A 6 -12.99 -16.87 7.87
C LYS A 6 -12.80 -15.50 7.21
N VAL A 7 -13.61 -14.50 7.59
CA VAL A 7 -13.55 -13.15 7.00
C VAL A 7 -12.32 -12.39 7.52
N LYS A 8 -12.06 -12.44 8.83
CA LYS A 8 -10.88 -11.80 9.45
C LYS A 8 -9.56 -12.36 8.94
N SER A 9 -9.47 -13.69 8.73
CA SER A 9 -8.27 -14.33 8.18
C SER A 9 -7.99 -13.95 6.72
N ARG A 10 -9.05 -13.73 5.93
CA ARG A 10 -8.95 -13.34 4.51
C ARG A 10 -8.47 -11.89 4.34
N SER A 11 -8.99 -10.96 5.15
CA SER A 11 -8.51 -9.56 5.17
C SER A 11 -7.03 -9.46 5.55
N LYS A 12 -6.58 -10.24 6.54
CA LYS A 12 -5.16 -10.25 6.97
C LYS A 12 -4.21 -10.78 5.89
N LYS A 13 -4.60 -11.83 5.15
CA LYS A 13 -3.81 -12.35 4.02
C LYS A 13 -3.74 -11.35 2.86
N LYS A 14 -4.86 -10.70 2.53
CA LYS A 14 -4.90 -9.63 1.51
C LYS A 14 -3.99 -8.46 1.92
N PHE A 15 -4.09 -7.99 3.17
CA PHE A 15 -3.24 -6.94 3.71
C PHE A 15 -1.74 -7.28 3.57
N MET A 16 -1.32 -8.46 4.02
CA MET A 16 0.09 -8.86 3.91
C MET A 16 0.54 -8.90 2.45
N GLY A 17 -0.26 -9.45 1.54
CA GLY A 17 0.03 -9.47 0.11
C GLY A 17 0.21 -8.06 -0.48
N LEU A 18 -0.63 -7.09 -0.09
CA LEU A 18 -0.53 -5.70 -0.54
C LEU A 18 0.74 -5.03 0.01
N THR A 19 1.03 -5.16 1.30
CA THR A 19 2.27 -4.60 1.87
C THR A 19 3.53 -5.20 1.27
N SER A 20 3.55 -6.50 0.98
CA SER A 20 4.66 -7.14 0.29
C SER A 20 4.80 -6.65 -1.14
N ALA A 21 3.71 -6.47 -1.89
CA ALA A 21 3.75 -5.90 -3.24
C ALA A 21 4.37 -4.50 -3.26
N MET A 22 4.09 -3.67 -2.24
CA MET A 22 4.69 -2.34 -2.11
C MET A 22 6.19 -2.40 -1.81
N GLU A 23 6.66 -3.45 -1.12
CA GLU A 23 8.07 -3.69 -0.86
C GLU A 23 8.83 -4.21 -2.11
N MET A 24 8.12 -4.79 -3.10
CA MET A 24 8.71 -5.28 -4.36
C MET A 24 9.17 -4.18 -5.33
N ALA A 25 8.75 -2.92 -5.13
CA ALA A 25 9.29 -1.76 -5.88
C ALA A 25 10.82 -1.62 -5.78
N TYR A 26 11.46 -2.38 -4.89
CA TYR A 26 12.91 -2.37 -4.70
C TYR A 26 13.68 -3.17 -5.76
N GLU A 27 13.06 -4.19 -6.35
CA GLU A 27 13.75 -5.13 -7.23
C GLU A 27 13.54 -4.83 -8.71
N ASP A 28 12.43 -4.16 -9.07
CA ASP A 28 12.06 -3.95 -10.46
C ASP A 28 11.32 -2.60 -10.68
N PRO A 29 11.96 -1.61 -11.33
CA PRO A 29 11.36 -0.31 -11.62
C PRO A 29 10.25 -0.38 -12.69
N THR A 30 10.01 -1.52 -13.35
CA THR A 30 8.85 -1.67 -14.24
C THR A 30 7.56 -1.98 -13.47
N ARG A 31 7.67 -2.31 -12.18
CA ARG A 31 6.54 -2.73 -11.33
C ARG A 31 5.92 -1.61 -10.50
N TYR A 32 6.25 -0.35 -10.76
CA TYR A 32 5.65 0.76 -10.03
C TYR A 32 4.12 0.82 -10.20
N GLY A 33 3.57 0.37 -11.34
CA GLY A 33 2.11 0.23 -11.49
C GLY A 33 1.50 -0.69 -10.44
N VAL A 34 2.10 -1.86 -10.21
CA VAL A 34 1.65 -2.83 -9.19
C VAL A 34 1.71 -2.23 -7.78
N VAL A 35 2.71 -1.38 -7.52
CA VAL A 35 2.89 -0.74 -6.21
C VAL A 35 1.87 0.38 -5.98
N VAL A 36 1.55 1.15 -7.02
CA VAL A 36 0.48 2.16 -6.99
C VAL A 36 -0.88 1.48 -6.80
N ASP A 37 -1.16 0.41 -7.54
CA ASP A 37 -2.41 -0.35 -7.41
C ASP A 37 -2.56 -0.95 -6.01
N ALA A 38 -1.48 -1.53 -5.46
CA ALA A 38 -1.49 -2.08 -4.12
C ALA A 38 -1.72 -1.01 -3.04
N ALA A 39 -1.10 0.17 -3.20
CA ALA A 39 -1.31 1.31 -2.32
C ALA A 39 -2.75 1.82 -2.35
N SER A 40 -3.34 1.90 -3.56
CA SER A 40 -4.72 2.35 -3.77
C SER A 40 -5.71 1.38 -3.13
N GLN A 41 -5.56 0.08 -3.40
CA GLN A 41 -6.44 -0.96 -2.82
C GLN A 41 -6.37 -0.96 -1.29
N LEU A 42 -5.18 -0.76 -0.72
CA LEU A 42 -5.04 -0.65 0.73
C LEU A 42 -5.77 0.57 1.28
N CYS A 43 -5.69 1.72 0.60
CA CYS A 43 -6.41 2.92 0.98
C CYS A 43 -7.93 2.71 0.94
N ASP A 44 -8.44 2.10 -0.14
CA ASP A 44 -9.87 1.81 -0.28
C ASP A 44 -10.37 0.87 0.82
N MET A 45 -9.62 -0.19 1.13
CA MET A 45 -9.96 -1.14 2.20
C MET A 45 -9.99 -0.47 3.59
N LEU A 46 -9.13 0.53 3.83
CA LEU A 46 -9.12 1.28 5.09
C LEU A 46 -10.26 2.29 5.15
N GLN A 47 -10.59 2.96 4.05
CA GLN A 47 -11.73 3.89 3.99
C GLN A 47 -13.07 3.18 4.19
N GLN A 48 -13.18 1.94 3.71
CA GLN A 48 -14.40 1.13 3.81
C GLN A 48 -14.48 0.35 5.14
N ASP A 49 -13.55 0.57 6.07
CA ASP A 49 -13.44 -0.17 7.35
C ASP A 49 -13.39 -1.71 7.18
N GLU A 50 -12.97 -2.21 6.00
CA GLU A 50 -12.83 -3.65 5.74
C GLU A 50 -11.65 -4.27 6.50
N VAL A 51 -10.69 -3.43 6.88
CA VAL A 51 -9.46 -3.80 7.58
C VAL A 51 -9.18 -2.79 8.69
N SER A 52 -9.12 -3.26 9.94
CA SER A 52 -8.59 -2.47 11.04
C SER A 52 -7.12 -2.81 11.25
N LEU A 53 -6.24 -1.81 11.17
CA LEU A 53 -4.80 -1.98 11.37
C LEU A 53 -4.39 -1.68 12.80
N THR A 54 -3.51 -2.51 13.34
CA THR A 54 -2.77 -2.20 14.57
C THR A 54 -1.76 -1.08 14.32
N THR A 55 -1.36 -0.36 15.37
CA THR A 55 -0.36 0.72 15.28
C THR A 55 0.93 0.28 14.57
N ALA A 56 1.40 -0.95 14.82
CA ALA A 56 2.58 -1.51 14.16
C ALA A 56 2.37 -1.72 12.65
N GLU A 57 1.18 -2.17 12.24
CA GLU A 57 0.83 -2.36 10.83
C GLU A 57 0.70 -1.02 10.11
N LYS A 58 0.10 -0.01 10.76
CA LYS A 58 0.03 1.37 10.24
C LYS A 58 1.43 1.93 9.97
N LEU A 59 2.34 1.78 10.93
CA LEU A 59 3.75 2.17 10.80
C LEU A 59 4.45 1.44 9.65
N ARG A 60 4.18 0.14 9.47
CA ARG A 60 4.74 -0.65 8.38
C ARG A 60 4.28 -0.14 7.02
N VAL A 61 2.97 0.11 6.87
CA VAL A 61 2.38 0.66 5.64
C VAL A 61 3.01 2.01 5.29
N MET A 62 3.08 2.92 6.25
CA MET A 62 3.70 4.23 6.07
C MET A 62 5.17 4.13 5.64
N LYS A 63 5.92 3.21 6.24
CA LYS A 63 7.33 2.96 5.89
C LYS A 63 7.45 2.42 4.46
N SER A 64 6.62 1.45 4.08
CA SER A 64 6.64 0.84 2.74
C SER A 64 6.22 1.85 1.66
N LEU A 65 5.20 2.68 1.91
CA LEU A 65 4.82 3.81 1.04
C LEU A 65 5.95 4.81 0.86
N THR A 66 6.55 5.27 1.95
CA THR A 66 7.63 6.25 1.90
C THR A 66 8.80 5.71 1.10
N LYS A 67 9.15 4.43 1.29
CA LYS A 67 10.20 3.75 0.54
C LYS A 67 9.87 3.70 -0.95
N ALA A 68 8.64 3.31 -1.31
CA ALA A 68 8.17 3.26 -2.69
C ALA A 68 8.20 4.65 -3.36
N LYS A 69 7.75 5.70 -2.66
CA LYS A 69 7.80 7.10 -3.13
C LYS A 69 9.22 7.54 -3.43
N VAL A 70 10.14 7.40 -2.48
CA VAL A 70 11.54 7.80 -2.66
C VAL A 70 12.15 7.07 -3.86
N ARG A 71 11.87 5.78 -4.03
CA ARG A 71 12.39 5.01 -5.16
C ARG A 71 11.80 5.42 -6.50
N ALA A 72 10.48 5.62 -6.57
CA ALA A 72 9.83 6.15 -7.77
C ALA A 72 10.38 7.55 -8.14
N PHE A 73 10.66 8.40 -7.14
CA PHE A 73 11.30 9.70 -7.39
C PHE A 73 12.75 9.55 -7.91
N MET A 74 13.55 8.68 -7.29
CA MET A 74 14.94 8.43 -7.69
C MET A 74 15.06 7.74 -9.06
N GLY A 75 14.00 7.08 -9.53
CA GLY A 75 14.00 6.33 -10.78
C GLY A 75 14.19 7.19 -12.05
N GLY A 76 14.09 8.52 -11.96
CA GLY A 76 14.60 9.46 -12.97
C GLY A 76 13.91 9.49 -14.34
N VAL A 77 12.91 8.64 -14.59
CA VAL A 77 12.13 8.60 -15.84
C VAL A 77 10.68 9.01 -15.63
N SER A 78 10.01 9.44 -16.71
CA SER A 78 8.67 10.05 -16.65
C SER A 78 7.62 9.17 -15.98
N ASP A 79 7.64 7.86 -16.25
CA ASP A 79 6.70 6.90 -15.64
C ASP A 79 6.93 6.74 -14.13
N ASN A 80 8.18 6.80 -13.69
CA ASN A 80 8.52 6.74 -12.27
C ASN A 80 8.05 8.01 -11.55
N TYR A 81 8.12 9.17 -12.20
CA TYR A 81 7.56 10.41 -11.67
C TYR A 81 6.03 10.37 -11.59
N ARG A 82 5.34 9.77 -12.57
CA ARG A 82 3.88 9.54 -12.52
C ARG A 82 3.49 8.64 -11.36
N ALA A 83 4.23 7.55 -11.14
CA ALA A 83 4.05 6.67 -10.00
C ALA A 83 4.29 7.40 -8.67
N PHE A 84 5.35 8.22 -8.58
CA PHE A 84 5.62 9.05 -7.40
C PHE A 84 4.44 9.97 -7.08
N LYS A 85 3.92 10.71 -8.07
CA LYS A 85 2.78 11.61 -7.87
C LYS A 85 1.51 10.87 -7.40
N SER A 86 1.27 9.70 -7.96
CA SER A 86 0.14 8.85 -7.56
C SER A 86 0.30 8.36 -6.11
N LEU A 87 1.48 7.85 -5.75
CA LEU A 87 1.80 7.43 -4.39
C LEU A 87 1.76 8.60 -3.41
N ASP A 88 2.14 9.80 -3.83
CA ASP A 88 2.06 11.02 -3.01
C ASP A 88 0.61 11.37 -2.68
N GLY A 89 -0.28 11.36 -3.68
CA GLY A 89 -1.72 11.53 -3.47
C GLY A 89 -2.32 10.48 -2.53
N ILE A 90 -2.01 9.20 -2.77
CA ILE A 90 -2.48 8.10 -1.92
C ILE A 90 -1.95 8.23 -0.48
N SER A 91 -0.68 8.64 -0.32
CA SER A 91 -0.11 8.82 1.02
C SER A 91 -0.80 9.90 1.84
N ASN A 92 -1.26 10.99 1.20
CA ASN A 92 -2.01 12.04 1.89
C ASN A 92 -3.37 11.51 2.38
N SER A 93 -4.06 10.71 1.57
CA SER A 93 -5.30 10.05 1.98
C SER A 93 -5.08 9.04 3.12
N LEU A 94 -4.03 8.21 3.02
CA LEU A 94 -3.71 7.22 4.05
C LEU A 94 -3.30 7.86 5.38
N ILE A 95 -2.56 8.97 5.38
CA ILE A 95 -2.20 9.69 6.61
C ILE A 95 -3.45 10.16 7.38
N GLN A 96 -4.54 10.49 6.69
CA GLN A 96 -5.79 10.90 7.35
C GLN A 96 -6.57 9.71 7.95
N LEU A 97 -6.27 8.48 7.51
CA LEU A 97 -6.97 7.26 7.91
C LEU A 97 -6.19 6.43 8.96
N LEU A 98 -4.90 6.70 9.12
CA LEU A 98 -3.97 5.99 10.00
C LEU A 98 -3.78 6.74 11.32
#